data_AF-A0A0A1UGF8-F1
#
_entry.id   AF-A0A0A1UGF8-F1
#
_cell.length_a   1.000
_cell.length_b   1.000
_cell.length_c   1.000
_cell.angle_alpha   90.00
_cell.angle_beta   90.00
_cell.angle_gamma   90.00
#
_symmetry.space_group_name_H-M   'P 1'
#
loop_
_entity.id
_entity.type
_entity.pdbx_description
1 polymer ?
#
loop_
_entity_poly.entity_id
_entity_poly.type
_entity_poly.pdbx_seq_one_letter_code
_entity_poly.pdbx_strand_id
1 'polypeptide(L)'
;MSNFGGAAGVVWRNTEDEVLKAAVMKYGKNEWARISSLITSKSPQQCKARWYSWLDPSIKKTEWTSTEEEKLLHLVKIFPSQWQTISKSVGRTSAQCIEKYNQLTDELKNVDHSDIRSREMNEILPETQPALKDRVDLDDDEKEMLNETRARLANTLGKKEKRKERQKMMRDAASAMEMQKRRELREAGVMVGSLKKQKGPDLNMEIPFFKTTPQGKFNVKKDKKPPKPSSFIGKDV
;
A
#
# COMPACT_ATOMS: atom_id res chain seq x y z
N MET A 1 -16.14 25.48 5.35
CA MET A 1 -15.19 26.59 5.09
C MET A 1 -13.81 25.99 5.29
N SER A 2 -13.05 25.67 4.25
CA SER A 2 -12.51 26.58 3.24
C SER A 2 -12.30 25.87 1.89
N ASN A 3 -12.55 26.62 0.82
CA ASN A 3 -12.30 26.29 -0.57
C ASN A 3 -10.83 25.93 -0.82
N PHE A 4 -10.57 24.75 -1.37
CA PHE A 4 -9.33 24.49 -2.11
C PHE A 4 -9.52 25.00 -3.54
N GLY A 5 -9.35 26.32 -3.70
CA GLY A 5 -9.27 26.98 -4.99
C GLY A 5 -7.85 26.89 -5.53
N GLY A 6 -7.66 26.04 -6.53
CA GLY A 6 -6.47 25.93 -7.34
C GLY A 6 -6.73 24.85 -8.38
N ALA A 7 -6.46 25.13 -9.66
CA ALA A 7 -6.77 24.29 -10.82
C ALA A 7 -6.03 22.93 -10.90
N ALA A 8 -5.81 22.26 -9.77
CA ALA A 8 -5.12 21.00 -9.61
C ALA A 8 -6.14 19.87 -9.44
N GLY A 9 -6.70 19.38 -10.54
CA GLY A 9 -7.69 18.30 -10.49
C GLY A 9 -8.16 17.78 -11.84
N VAL A 10 -7.83 18.47 -12.92
CA VAL A 10 -8.27 18.06 -14.27
C VAL A 10 -7.34 16.97 -14.80
N VAL A 11 -6.05 17.23 -14.96
CA VAL A 11 -5.15 16.29 -15.66
C VAL A 11 -4.54 15.25 -14.70
N TRP A 12 -4.44 14.01 -15.18
CA TRP A 12 -3.74 12.91 -14.50
C TRP A 12 -2.25 12.90 -14.88
N ARG A 13 -1.36 12.87 -13.88
CA ARG A 13 0.09 12.67 -14.10
C ARG A 13 0.47 11.21 -13.94
N ASN A 14 1.62 10.83 -14.49
CA ASN A 14 2.12 9.46 -14.39
C ASN A 14 2.43 9.08 -12.93
N THR A 15 2.96 10.00 -12.12
CA THR A 15 3.11 9.83 -10.66
C THR A 15 1.79 9.48 -9.96
N GLU A 16 0.70 10.20 -10.26
CA GLU A 16 -0.62 9.96 -9.68
C GLU A 16 -1.19 8.59 -10.10
N ASP A 17 -1.03 8.22 -11.38
CA ASP A 17 -1.47 6.91 -11.89
C ASP A 17 -0.70 5.75 -11.23
N GLU A 18 0.61 5.89 -11.03
CA GLU A 18 1.41 4.87 -10.33
C GLU A 18 1.04 4.74 -8.85
N VAL A 19 0.78 5.87 -8.16
CA VAL A 19 0.25 5.86 -6.79
C VAL A 19 -1.11 5.17 -6.74
N LEU A 20 -2.00 5.48 -7.70
CA LEU A 20 -3.32 4.87 -7.79
C LEU A 20 -3.23 3.35 -7.99
N LYS A 21 -2.35 2.87 -8.89
CA LYS A 21 -2.10 1.44 -9.08
C LYS A 21 -1.61 0.77 -7.80
N ALA A 22 -0.59 1.33 -7.15
CA ALA A 22 -0.03 0.76 -5.92
C ALA A 22 -1.06 0.75 -4.77
N ALA A 23 -1.89 1.79 -4.68
CA ALA A 23 -2.95 1.88 -3.70
C ALA A 23 -4.06 0.84 -3.94
N VAL A 24 -4.48 0.63 -5.19
CA VAL A 24 -5.46 -0.41 -5.56
C VAL A 24 -4.89 -1.80 -5.30
N MET A 25 -3.60 -2.03 -5.53
CA MET A 25 -2.95 -3.31 -5.18
C MET A 25 -2.97 -3.57 -3.68
N LYS A 26 -2.83 -2.54 -2.83
CA LYS A 26 -2.84 -2.70 -1.36
C LYS A 26 -4.24 -2.76 -0.75
N TYR A 27 -5.16 -1.91 -1.18
CA TYR A 27 -6.47 -1.72 -0.55
C TYR A 27 -7.65 -2.31 -1.34
N GLY A 28 -7.43 -2.71 -2.60
CA GLY A 28 -8.47 -3.21 -3.49
C GLY A 28 -9.36 -2.15 -4.11
N LYS A 29 -10.41 -2.57 -4.83
CA LYS A 29 -11.29 -1.72 -5.67
C LYS A 29 -12.54 -1.20 -4.95
N ASN A 30 -12.59 -1.33 -3.62
CA ASN A 30 -13.75 -0.94 -2.81
C ASN A 30 -13.46 0.24 -1.87
N GLU A 31 -12.19 0.52 -1.57
CA GLU A 31 -11.78 1.52 -0.59
C GLU A 31 -11.33 2.85 -1.23
N TRP A 32 -12.13 3.39 -2.17
CA TRP A 32 -11.75 4.58 -2.94
C TRP A 32 -11.46 5.83 -2.09
N ALA A 33 -12.14 6.00 -0.96
CA ALA A 33 -11.88 7.11 -0.04
C ALA A 33 -10.51 7.00 0.65
N ARG A 34 -10.05 5.77 0.93
CA ARG A 34 -8.70 5.55 1.46
C ARG A 34 -7.65 5.77 0.36
N ILE A 35 -7.93 5.33 -0.86
CA ILE A 35 -7.06 5.52 -2.01
C ILE A 35 -6.89 7.00 -2.33
N SER A 36 -7.97 7.77 -2.42
CA SER A 36 -7.90 9.21 -2.71
C SER A 36 -7.16 9.99 -1.63
N SER A 37 -7.17 9.52 -0.38
CA SER A 37 -6.39 10.14 0.69
C SER A 37 -4.86 10.04 0.51
N LEU A 38 -4.38 9.28 -0.49
CA LEU A 38 -2.97 9.23 -0.91
C LEU A 38 -2.65 10.21 -2.05
N ILE A 39 -3.68 10.73 -2.74
CA ILE A 39 -3.54 11.62 -3.89
C ILE A 39 -4.29 12.91 -3.55
N THR A 40 -3.58 13.87 -2.96
CA THR A 40 -4.16 15.08 -2.34
C THR A 40 -5.05 15.88 -3.29
N SER A 41 -4.76 15.86 -4.59
CA SER A 41 -5.45 16.60 -5.65
C SER A 41 -6.69 15.88 -6.24
N LYS A 42 -6.93 14.59 -5.92
CA LYS A 42 -7.95 13.78 -6.59
C LYS A 42 -8.99 13.25 -5.61
N SER A 43 -10.26 13.39 -5.99
CA SER A 43 -11.40 12.87 -5.21
C SER A 43 -11.54 11.34 -5.34
N PRO A 44 -12.27 10.68 -4.43
CA PRO A 44 -12.58 9.25 -4.53
C PRO A 44 -13.29 8.89 -5.84
N GLN A 45 -14.21 9.74 -6.30
CA GLN A 45 -14.95 9.56 -7.54
C GLN A 45 -14.01 9.63 -8.75
N GLN A 46 -13.08 10.59 -8.78
CA GLN A 46 -12.09 10.71 -9.84
C GLN A 46 -11.15 9.50 -9.86
N CYS A 47 -10.66 9.04 -8.71
CA CYS A 47 -9.81 7.83 -8.64
C CYS A 47 -10.54 6.59 -9.17
N LYS A 48 -11.80 6.41 -8.81
CA LYS A 48 -12.64 5.32 -9.31
C LYS A 48 -12.85 5.43 -10.82
N ALA A 49 -13.23 6.60 -11.31
CA ALA A 49 -13.46 6.84 -12.72
C ALA A 49 -12.18 6.59 -13.54
N ARG A 50 -11.03 7.10 -13.08
CA ARG A 50 -9.72 6.86 -13.69
C ARG A 50 -9.36 5.38 -13.78
N TRP A 51 -9.59 4.63 -12.70
CA TRP A 51 -9.33 3.20 -12.68
C TRP A 51 -10.12 2.47 -13.78
N TYR A 52 -11.44 2.63 -13.80
CA TYR A 52 -12.31 1.91 -14.74
C TYR A 52 -12.26 2.46 -16.18
N SER A 53 -11.71 3.66 -16.39
CA SER A 53 -11.63 4.28 -17.72
C SER A 53 -10.27 4.10 -18.38
N TRP A 54 -9.19 3.97 -17.60
CA TRP A 54 -7.83 3.96 -18.15
C TRP A 54 -6.85 2.96 -17.53
N LEU A 55 -6.93 2.68 -16.24
CA LEU A 55 -5.88 1.90 -15.54
C LEU A 55 -6.18 0.41 -15.36
N ASP A 56 -7.46 0.01 -15.39
CA ASP A 56 -7.81 -1.40 -15.24
C ASP A 56 -7.16 -2.25 -16.35
N PRO A 57 -6.35 -3.28 -16.01
CA PRO A 57 -5.68 -4.11 -17.01
C PRO A 57 -6.62 -4.83 -17.99
N SER A 58 -7.91 -4.96 -17.67
CA SER A 58 -8.91 -5.51 -18.58
C SER A 58 -9.26 -4.58 -19.76
N ILE A 59 -8.86 -3.30 -19.71
CA ILE A 59 -9.12 -2.32 -20.76
C ILE A 59 -8.15 -2.55 -21.92
N LYS A 60 -8.69 -2.86 -23.10
CA LYS A 60 -7.90 -2.99 -24.32
C LYS A 60 -7.49 -1.62 -24.84
N LYS A 61 -6.17 -1.39 -24.94
CA LYS A 61 -5.55 -0.20 -25.55
C LYS A 61 -4.97 -0.47 -26.93
N THR A 62 -5.24 -1.64 -27.49
CA THR A 62 -4.85 -2.02 -28.86
C THR A 62 -5.72 -1.30 -29.88
N GLU A 63 -5.29 -1.31 -31.14
CA GLU A 63 -6.08 -0.81 -32.27
C GLU A 63 -7.43 -1.52 -32.39
N TRP A 64 -8.39 -0.86 -33.03
CA TRP A 64 -9.71 -1.41 -33.28
C TRP A 64 -9.64 -2.44 -34.41
N THR A 65 -10.30 -3.58 -34.22
CA THR A 65 -10.46 -4.57 -35.28
C THR A 65 -11.71 -4.27 -36.09
N SER A 66 -11.72 -4.59 -37.39
CA SER A 66 -12.90 -4.43 -38.25
C SER A 66 -14.14 -5.14 -37.67
N THR A 67 -13.96 -6.31 -37.03
CA THR A 67 -15.05 -7.00 -36.32
C THR A 67 -15.60 -6.23 -35.11
N GLU A 68 -14.74 -5.52 -34.37
CA GLU A 68 -15.17 -4.68 -33.25
C GLU A 68 -15.93 -3.45 -33.76
N GLU A 69 -15.49 -2.86 -34.87
CA GLU A 69 -16.11 -1.69 -35.50
C GLU A 69 -17.48 -2.01 -36.10
N GLU A 70 -17.62 -3.11 -36.85
CA GLU A 70 -18.89 -3.57 -37.39
C GLU A 70 -19.90 -3.85 -36.27
N LYS A 71 -19.45 -4.51 -35.21
CA LYS A 71 -20.27 -4.79 -34.02
C LYS A 71 -20.70 -3.49 -33.32
N LEU A 72 -19.80 -2.51 -33.20
CA LEU A 72 -20.11 -1.20 -32.64
C LEU A 72 -21.20 -0.49 -33.44
N LEU A 73 -21.04 -0.38 -34.76
CA LEU A 73 -22.01 0.27 -35.64
C LEU A 73 -23.39 -0.42 -35.60
N HIS A 74 -23.40 -1.75 -35.61
CA HIS A 74 -24.62 -2.54 -35.49
C HIS A 74 -25.35 -2.27 -34.17
N LEU A 75 -24.62 -2.29 -33.04
CA LEU A 75 -25.19 -2.09 -31.71
C LEU A 75 -25.68 -0.65 -31.48
N VAL A 76 -24.99 0.36 -32.02
CA VAL A 76 -25.44 1.77 -31.93
C VAL A 76 -26.78 1.95 -32.66
N LYS A 77 -26.98 1.25 -33.79
CA LYS A 77 -28.25 1.28 -34.53
C LYS A 77 -29.41 0.65 -33.75
N ILE A 78 -29.14 -0.40 -32.96
CA ILE A 78 -30.15 -1.10 -32.15
C ILE A 78 -30.42 -0.37 -30.83
N PHE A 79 -29.36 0.12 -30.17
CA PHE A 79 -29.42 0.75 -28.85
C PHE A 79 -28.84 2.18 -28.88
N PRO A 80 -29.57 3.17 -29.43
CA PRO A 80 -29.07 4.53 -29.53
C PRO A 80 -28.67 5.11 -28.17
N SER A 81 -27.50 5.73 -28.10
CA SER A 81 -26.96 6.43 -26.91
C SER A 81 -26.76 5.56 -25.65
N GLN A 82 -26.90 4.23 -25.73
CA GLN A 82 -26.71 3.32 -24.60
C GLN A 82 -25.26 2.81 -24.49
N TRP A 83 -24.30 3.73 -24.43
CA TRP A 83 -22.86 3.42 -24.50
C TRP A 83 -22.37 2.46 -23.41
N GLN A 84 -22.97 2.49 -22.22
CA GLN A 84 -22.63 1.55 -21.13
C GLN A 84 -23.06 0.11 -21.41
N THR A 85 -24.11 -0.09 -22.20
CA THR A 85 -24.58 -1.43 -22.61
C THR A 85 -23.76 -1.92 -23.80
N ILE A 86 -23.52 -1.03 -24.77
CA ILE A 86 -22.73 -1.33 -25.97
C ILE A 86 -21.30 -1.71 -25.58
N SER A 87 -20.66 -0.94 -24.69
CA SER A 87 -19.28 -1.15 -24.26
C SER A 87 -19.04 -2.56 -23.71
N LYS A 88 -19.97 -3.08 -22.91
CA LYS A 88 -19.91 -4.44 -22.35
C LYS A 88 -19.95 -5.53 -23.42
N SER A 89 -20.69 -5.32 -24.50
CA SER A 89 -20.78 -6.27 -25.60
C SER A 89 -19.56 -6.19 -26.53
N VAL A 90 -19.06 -4.99 -26.80
CA VAL A 90 -17.87 -4.77 -27.63
C VAL A 90 -16.58 -5.17 -26.90
N GLY A 91 -16.56 -5.09 -25.57
CA GLY A 91 -15.37 -5.39 -24.76
C GLY A 91 -14.35 -4.25 -24.72
N ARG A 92 -14.83 -3.01 -24.84
CA ARG A 92 -14.07 -1.75 -24.76
C ARG A 92 -14.74 -0.82 -23.75
N THR A 93 -14.12 0.30 -23.36
CA THR A 93 -14.79 1.27 -22.47
C THR A 93 -15.86 2.06 -23.22
N SER A 94 -16.84 2.61 -22.49
CA SER A 94 -17.89 3.44 -23.09
C SER A 94 -17.32 4.67 -23.80
N ALA A 95 -16.28 5.28 -23.22
CA ALA A 95 -15.58 6.43 -23.81
C ALA A 95 -14.92 6.06 -25.14
N GLN A 96 -14.19 4.94 -25.18
CA GLN A 96 -13.59 4.43 -26.43
C GLN A 96 -14.65 4.19 -27.52
N CYS A 97 -15.81 3.64 -27.15
CA CYS A 97 -16.88 3.38 -28.11
C CYS A 97 -17.47 4.67 -28.70
N ILE A 98 -17.69 5.69 -27.86
CA ILE A 98 -18.19 7.00 -28.30
C ILE A 98 -17.19 7.65 -29.26
N GLU A 99 -15.91 7.69 -28.86
CA GLU A 99 -14.84 8.29 -29.65
C GLU A 99 -14.72 7.61 -31.01
N LYS A 100 -14.68 6.27 -31.04
CA LYS A 100 -14.57 5.51 -32.28
C LYS A 100 -15.80 5.68 -33.18
N TYR A 101 -17.01 5.70 -32.62
CA TYR A 101 -18.22 5.95 -33.39
C TYR A 101 -18.22 7.33 -34.05
N ASN A 102 -17.78 8.36 -33.31
CA ASN A 102 -17.66 9.70 -33.86
C ASN A 102 -16.63 9.74 -34.99
N GLN A 103 -15.45 9.12 -34.82
CA GLN A 103 -14.44 9.01 -35.88
C GLN A 103 -15.00 8.35 -37.16
N LEU A 104 -15.63 7.19 -37.03
CA LEU A 104 -16.23 6.47 -38.17
C LEU A 104 -17.34 7.29 -38.86
N THR A 105 -18.13 8.04 -38.08
CA THR A 105 -19.19 8.89 -38.61
C THR A 105 -18.63 10.11 -39.35
N ASP A 106 -17.56 10.69 -38.83
CA ASP A 106 -16.91 11.87 -39.42
C ASP A 106 -16.19 11.49 -40.73
N GLU A 107 -15.52 10.33 -40.78
CA GLU A 107 -14.92 9.77 -42.00
C GLU A 107 -15.95 9.57 -43.12
N LEU A 108 -17.16 9.09 -42.78
CA LEU A 108 -18.24 8.86 -43.75
C LEU A 108 -18.89 10.17 -44.24
N LYS A 109 -18.90 11.22 -43.42
CA LYS A 109 -19.53 12.49 -43.75
C LYS A 109 -18.63 13.41 -44.59
N ASN A 110 -17.36 13.05 -44.79
CA ASN A 110 -16.40 13.81 -45.60
C ASN A 110 -16.39 15.32 -45.24
N VAL A 111 -16.59 15.62 -43.96
CA VAL A 111 -16.70 17.00 -43.47
C VAL A 111 -15.30 17.60 -43.50
N ASP A 112 -15.14 18.72 -44.23
CA ASP A 112 -13.90 19.48 -44.24
C ASP A 112 -13.47 19.81 -42.80
N HIS A 113 -12.22 19.51 -42.46
CA HIS A 113 -11.66 19.64 -41.10
C HIS A 113 -11.77 21.08 -40.55
N SER A 114 -12.03 22.07 -41.41
CA SER A 114 -12.21 23.48 -41.08
C SER A 114 -13.44 23.75 -40.18
N ASP A 115 -14.49 22.92 -40.23
CA ASP A 115 -15.74 23.13 -39.48
C ASP A 115 -15.80 22.40 -38.11
N ILE A 116 -14.77 21.60 -37.79
CA ILE A 116 -14.70 20.81 -36.54
C ILE A 116 -14.60 21.70 -35.29
N ARG A 117 -14.05 22.92 -35.42
CA ARG A 117 -13.94 23.90 -34.31
C ARG A 117 -15.30 24.37 -33.76
N SER A 118 -16.37 24.20 -34.54
CA SER A 118 -17.73 24.62 -34.21
C SER A 118 -18.52 23.55 -33.44
N ARG A 119 -17.98 22.32 -33.33
CA ARG A 119 -18.62 21.24 -32.59
C ARG A 119 -18.60 21.63 -31.12
N GLU A 120 -19.78 21.69 -30.48
CA GLU A 120 -19.89 21.77 -29.02
C GLU A 120 -18.87 20.80 -28.44
N MET A 121 -17.85 21.35 -27.77
CA MET A 121 -16.79 20.60 -27.13
C MET A 121 -17.44 19.72 -26.08
N ASN A 122 -17.80 18.50 -26.48
CA ASN A 122 -18.32 17.51 -25.56
C ASN A 122 -17.24 17.33 -24.50
N GLU A 123 -17.55 17.67 -23.26
CA GLU A 123 -16.59 17.85 -22.17
C GLU A 123 -15.77 16.55 -22.00
N ILE A 124 -14.54 16.54 -22.52
CA ILE A 124 -13.70 15.34 -22.50
C ILE A 124 -13.33 15.07 -21.05
N LEU A 125 -13.88 14.00 -20.49
CA LEU A 125 -13.55 13.55 -19.14
C LEU A 125 -12.04 13.28 -19.03
N PRO A 126 -11.30 14.01 -18.19
CA PRO A 126 -9.85 13.86 -18.10
C PRO A 126 -9.39 12.46 -17.69
N GLU A 127 -10.24 11.71 -17.00
CA GLU A 127 -10.01 10.32 -16.60
C GLU A 127 -9.84 9.37 -17.78
N THR A 128 -10.30 9.76 -18.97
CA THR A 128 -10.22 8.96 -20.20
C THR A 128 -8.93 9.21 -21.01
N GLN A 129 -8.12 10.21 -20.62
CA GLN A 129 -6.96 10.66 -21.38
C GLN A 129 -5.64 9.99 -20.91
N PRO A 130 -4.61 9.87 -21.77
CA PRO A 130 -3.28 9.46 -21.33
C PRO A 130 -2.74 10.35 -20.19
N ALA A 131 -1.96 9.77 -19.28
CA ALA A 131 -1.30 10.55 -18.25
C ALA A 131 -0.23 11.46 -18.84
N LEU A 132 -0.13 12.68 -18.29
CA LEU A 132 0.95 13.59 -18.62
C LEU A 132 2.26 13.09 -18.02
N LYS A 133 3.34 13.18 -18.80
CA LYS A 133 4.70 12.86 -18.33
C LYS A 133 5.07 13.74 -17.14
N ASP A 134 5.74 13.14 -16.17
CA ASP A 134 6.19 13.84 -14.96
C ASP A 134 7.23 14.93 -15.31
N ARG A 135 7.23 16.01 -14.55
CA ARG A 135 8.24 17.07 -14.66
C ARG A 135 9.57 16.54 -14.11
N VAL A 136 10.68 16.97 -14.70
CA VAL A 136 12.03 16.56 -14.25
C VAL A 136 12.26 17.01 -12.81
N ASP A 137 11.91 18.27 -12.52
CA ASP A 137 11.94 18.83 -11.19
C ASP A 137 10.54 18.71 -10.57
N LEU A 138 10.36 17.70 -9.72
CA LEU A 138 9.13 17.53 -8.94
C LEU A 138 8.99 18.68 -7.94
N ASP A 139 7.79 19.24 -7.89
CA ASP A 139 7.43 20.25 -6.89
C ASP A 139 7.40 19.57 -5.50
N ASP A 140 7.58 20.34 -4.41
CA ASP A 140 7.71 19.76 -3.07
C ASP A 140 6.44 19.02 -2.62
N ASP A 141 5.26 19.50 -3.05
CA ASP A 141 3.97 18.82 -2.83
C ASP A 141 3.94 17.42 -3.45
N GLU A 142 4.54 17.23 -4.63
CA GLU A 142 4.59 15.91 -5.29
C GLU A 142 5.55 14.97 -4.58
N LYS A 143 6.71 15.48 -4.14
CA LYS A 143 7.67 14.70 -3.35
C LYS A 143 7.07 14.28 -2.01
N GLU A 144 6.35 15.17 -1.36
CA GLU A 144 5.65 14.87 -0.11
C GLU A 144 4.58 13.80 -0.31
N MET A 145 3.75 13.92 -1.35
CA MET A 145 2.74 12.93 -1.72
C MET A 145 3.37 11.53 -1.94
N LEU A 146 4.50 11.46 -2.65
CA LEU A 146 5.21 10.19 -2.90
C LEU A 146 5.79 9.59 -1.61
N ASN A 147 6.40 10.41 -0.76
CA ASN A 147 6.97 9.99 0.52
C ASN A 147 5.89 9.49 1.49
N GLU A 148 4.78 10.22 1.58
CA GLU A 148 3.62 9.83 2.37
C GLU A 148 3.03 8.51 1.86
N THR A 149 2.87 8.39 0.54
CA THR A 149 2.37 7.16 -0.07
C THR A 149 3.28 5.99 0.27
N ARG A 150 4.60 6.12 0.10
CA ARG A 150 5.57 5.08 0.43
C ARG A 150 5.47 4.65 1.90
N ALA A 151 5.39 5.62 2.82
CA ALA A 151 5.27 5.34 4.24
C ALA A 151 3.96 4.61 4.59
N ARG A 152 2.83 5.06 4.01
CA ARG A 152 1.51 4.43 4.23
C ARG A 152 1.45 3.04 3.62
N LEU A 153 2.04 2.81 2.44
CA LEU A 153 2.12 1.49 1.82
C LEU A 153 3.01 0.52 2.61
N ALA A 154 4.11 1.00 3.20
CA ALA A 154 4.97 0.17 4.06
C ALA A 154 4.34 -0.17 5.42
N ASN A 155 3.46 0.70 5.93
CA ASN A 155 2.86 0.49 7.24
C ASN A 155 1.80 -0.63 7.23
N THR A 156 2.05 -1.69 8.02
CA THR A 156 1.12 -2.80 8.28
C THR A 156 0.69 -2.88 9.74
N LEU A 157 1.38 -2.17 10.64
CA LEU A 157 1.17 -2.27 12.09
C LEU A 157 0.13 -1.26 12.58
N GLY A 158 -0.82 -1.76 13.37
CA GLY A 158 -1.79 -0.93 14.09
C GLY A 158 -1.19 -0.17 15.28
N LYS A 159 -1.97 0.73 15.88
CA LYS A 159 -1.55 1.56 17.02
C LYS A 159 -1.08 0.71 18.22
N LYS A 160 -1.75 -0.42 18.48
CA LYS A 160 -1.45 -1.31 19.62
C LYS A 160 -0.07 -1.96 19.49
N GLU A 161 0.22 -2.55 18.33
CA GLU A 161 1.53 -3.18 18.08
C GLU A 161 2.66 -2.16 18.10
N LYS A 162 2.48 -0.97 17.49
CA LYS A 162 3.48 0.11 17.59
C LYS A 162 3.75 0.54 19.03
N ARG A 163 2.70 0.63 19.87
CA ARG A 163 2.86 0.96 21.30
C ARG A 163 3.58 -0.15 22.06
N LYS A 164 3.23 -1.41 21.80
CA LYS A 164 3.84 -2.57 22.43
C LYS A 164 5.34 -2.66 22.09
N GLU A 165 5.70 -2.44 20.83
CA GLU A 165 7.09 -2.43 20.38
C GLU A 165 7.90 -1.31 21.05
N ARG A 166 7.37 -0.08 21.10
CA ARG A 166 8.02 1.02 21.83
C ARG A 166 8.19 0.71 23.32
N GLN A 167 7.19 0.11 23.96
CA GLN A 167 7.31 -0.29 25.36
C GLN A 167 8.35 -1.38 25.57
N LYS A 168 8.48 -2.33 24.64
CA LYS A 168 9.52 -3.36 24.69
C LYS A 168 10.90 -2.73 24.56
N MET A 169 11.13 -1.90 23.55
CA MET A 169 12.39 -1.17 23.37
C MET A 169 12.77 -0.35 24.61
N MET A 170 11.82 0.36 25.22
CA MET A 170 12.08 1.12 26.45
C MET A 170 12.41 0.21 27.64
N ARG A 171 11.77 -0.96 27.78
CA ARG A 171 12.11 -1.93 28.84
C ARG A 171 13.50 -2.51 28.62
N ASP A 172 13.84 -2.87 27.38
CA ASP A 172 15.13 -3.44 27.03
C ASP A 172 16.25 -2.40 27.26
N ALA A 173 16.02 -1.14 26.85
CA ALA A 173 16.94 -0.02 27.11
C ALA A 173 17.12 0.26 28.60
N ALA A 174 16.03 0.29 29.37
CA ALA A 174 16.10 0.45 30.83
C ALA A 174 16.84 -0.71 31.50
N SER A 175 16.61 -1.94 31.05
CA SER A 175 17.33 -3.12 31.55
C SER A 175 18.81 -3.05 31.21
N ALA A 176 19.18 -2.61 30.01
CA ALA A 176 20.57 -2.46 29.59
C ALA A 176 21.28 -1.40 30.44
N MET A 177 20.63 -0.26 30.69
CA MET A 177 21.15 0.81 31.55
C MET A 177 21.29 0.36 33.02
N GLU A 178 20.30 -0.37 33.56
CA GLU A 178 20.37 -0.95 34.91
C GLU A 178 21.53 -1.96 35.03
N MET A 179 21.73 -2.80 34.00
CA MET A 179 22.85 -3.74 33.94
C MET A 179 24.21 -3.02 33.87
N GLN A 180 24.32 -1.95 33.08
CA GLN A 180 25.53 -1.14 32.98
C GLN A 180 25.87 -0.49 34.34
N LYS A 181 24.90 0.20 34.96
CA LYS A 181 25.07 0.80 36.28
C LYS A 181 25.49 -0.23 37.34
N ARG A 182 24.89 -1.42 37.32
CA ARG A 182 25.25 -2.50 38.26
C ARG A 182 26.67 -3.03 38.02
N ARG A 183 27.12 -3.07 36.76
CA ARG A 183 28.50 -3.43 36.42
C ARG A 183 29.48 -2.40 36.99
N GLU A 184 29.24 -1.12 36.76
CA GLU A 184 30.09 -0.02 37.26
C GLU A 184 30.17 -0.02 38.80
N LEU A 185 29.06 -0.22 39.49
CA LEU A 185 29.03 -0.34 40.95
C LEU A 185 29.81 -1.56 41.45
N ARG A 186 29.71 -2.70 40.76
CA ARG A 186 30.45 -3.92 41.11
C ARG A 186 31.96 -3.75 40.88
N GLU A 187 32.36 -3.06 39.80
CA GLU A 187 33.77 -2.69 39.54
C GLU A 187 34.31 -1.74 40.61
N ALA A 188 33.47 -0.83 41.13
CA ALA A 188 33.80 0.03 42.27
C ALA A 188 33.74 -0.68 43.65
N GLY A 189 33.49 -2.00 43.67
CA GLY A 189 33.42 -2.79 44.91
C GLY A 189 32.11 -2.67 45.71
N VAL A 190 31.11 -1.97 45.19
CA VAL A 190 29.81 -1.76 45.85
C VAL A 190 28.82 -2.84 45.42
N MET A 191 28.49 -3.76 46.34
CA MET A 191 27.49 -4.81 46.10
C MET A 191 26.08 -4.33 46.41
N VAL A 192 25.27 -4.16 45.36
CA VAL A 192 23.85 -3.77 45.50
C VAL A 192 22.94 -4.98 45.26
N GLY A 193 22.11 -5.30 46.26
CA GLY A 193 21.08 -6.33 46.19
C GLY A 193 19.86 -5.88 45.37
N SER A 194 19.13 -6.83 44.78
CA SER A 194 17.87 -6.54 44.09
C SER A 194 16.75 -6.31 45.12
N LEU A 195 16.06 -5.18 45.02
CA LEU A 195 14.90 -4.85 45.87
C LEU A 195 13.55 -5.27 45.27
N LYS A 196 13.54 -5.87 44.07
CA LYS A 196 12.29 -6.20 43.36
C LYS A 196 11.68 -7.49 43.96
N LYS A 197 10.47 -7.38 44.52
CA LYS A 197 9.66 -8.55 44.91
C LYS A 197 9.36 -9.38 43.67
N GLN A 198 9.72 -10.66 43.72
CA GLN A 198 9.47 -11.60 42.64
C GLN A 198 7.97 -11.96 42.61
N LYS A 199 7.35 -11.90 41.42
CA LYS A 199 6.00 -12.42 41.18
C LYS A 199 6.12 -13.73 40.43
N GLY A 200 5.71 -14.83 41.06
CA GLY A 200 5.78 -16.19 40.50
C GLY A 200 6.96 -17.00 41.04
N PRO A 201 7.05 -18.30 40.66
CA PRO A 201 8.16 -19.16 41.06
C PRO A 201 9.47 -18.65 40.47
N ASP A 202 10.53 -18.67 41.27
CA ASP A 202 11.85 -18.25 40.83
C ASP A 202 12.45 -19.31 39.89
N LEU A 203 12.49 -18.98 38.59
CA LEU A 203 13.03 -19.84 37.54
C LEU A 203 14.52 -20.16 37.75
N ASN A 204 15.25 -19.37 38.54
CA ASN A 204 16.66 -19.61 38.84
C ASN A 204 16.86 -20.54 40.03
N MET A 205 15.91 -20.62 40.96
CA MET A 205 16.03 -21.44 42.18
C MET A 205 15.49 -22.85 41.99
N GLU A 206 14.43 -23.00 41.20
CA GLU A 206 13.74 -24.28 41.02
C GLU A 206 13.31 -24.48 39.56
N ILE A 207 13.23 -25.74 39.14
CA ILE A 207 12.69 -26.11 37.84
C ILE A 207 11.16 -26.09 37.94
N PRO A 208 10.46 -25.13 37.32
CA PRO A 208 9.02 -25.06 37.45
C PRO A 208 8.36 -26.28 36.82
N PHE A 209 7.34 -26.81 37.51
CA PHE A 209 6.57 -27.97 37.05
C PHE A 209 7.44 -29.21 36.74
N PHE A 210 8.55 -29.38 37.47
CA PHE A 210 9.42 -30.55 37.31
C PHE A 210 8.63 -31.85 37.48
N LYS A 211 8.73 -32.73 36.48
CA LYS A 211 8.21 -34.09 36.54
C LYS A 211 9.39 -35.04 36.57
N THR A 212 9.43 -35.91 37.58
CA THR A 212 10.40 -37.00 37.60
C THR A 212 10.16 -37.93 36.41
N THR A 213 11.24 -38.42 35.82
CA THR A 213 11.12 -39.44 34.78
C THR A 213 10.61 -40.75 35.40
N PRO A 214 9.63 -41.42 34.77
CA PRO A 214 9.16 -42.72 35.24
C PRO A 214 10.31 -43.72 35.20
N GLN A 215 10.39 -44.58 36.23
CA GLN A 215 11.48 -45.54 36.35
C GLN A 215 11.39 -46.61 35.25
N GLY A 216 12.45 -46.74 34.46
CA GLY A 216 12.57 -47.76 33.42
C GLY A 216 13.36 -48.99 33.88
N LYS A 217 13.55 -49.95 32.96
CA LYS A 217 14.27 -51.22 33.22
C LYS A 217 15.80 -51.07 33.36
N PHE A 218 16.35 -49.88 33.04
CA PHE A 218 17.80 -49.63 33.02
C PHE A 218 18.23 -48.67 34.16
N ASN A 219 19.42 -48.89 34.74
CA ASN A 219 19.96 -48.04 35.80
C ASN A 219 20.67 -46.79 35.23
N VAL A 220 19.96 -45.67 35.19
CA VAL A 220 20.43 -44.40 34.59
C VAL A 220 21.22 -43.52 35.57
N LYS A 221 21.47 -43.97 36.82
CA LYS A 221 22.15 -43.14 37.85
C LYS A 221 23.60 -42.81 37.47
N LYS A 222 24.26 -43.64 36.66
CA LYS A 222 25.67 -43.50 36.26
C LYS A 222 25.86 -42.59 35.04
N ASP A 223 24.80 -42.27 34.31
CA ASP A 223 24.87 -41.53 33.04
C ASP A 223 24.74 -40.00 33.20
N LYS A 224 24.93 -39.48 34.42
CA LYS A 224 24.83 -38.04 34.68
C LYS A 224 26.00 -37.31 34.01
N LYS A 225 25.67 -36.47 33.02
CA LYS A 225 26.65 -35.61 32.37
C LYS A 225 27.15 -34.54 33.35
N PRO A 226 28.46 -34.22 33.34
CA PRO A 226 28.99 -33.11 34.14
C PRO A 226 28.42 -31.77 33.65
N PRO A 227 28.37 -30.74 34.52
CA PRO A 227 27.95 -29.40 34.11
C PRO A 227 28.89 -28.85 33.04
N LYS A 228 28.34 -28.05 32.11
CA LYS A 228 29.13 -27.43 31.06
C LYS A 228 30.14 -26.46 31.69
N PRO A 229 31.43 -26.51 31.30
CA PRO A 229 32.41 -25.53 31.77
C PRO A 229 32.01 -24.13 31.31
N SER A 230 32.23 -23.13 32.16
CA SER A 230 32.04 -21.72 31.79
C SER A 230 33.13 -21.30 30.82
N SER A 231 32.75 -20.69 29.69
CA SER A 231 33.68 -20.07 28.74
C SER A 231 33.99 -18.61 29.08
N PHE A 232 33.48 -18.09 30.20
CA PHE A 232 33.70 -16.71 30.62
C PHE A 232 35.09 -16.58 31.25
N ILE A 233 36.01 -15.93 30.53
CA ILE A 233 37.34 -15.58 31.03
C ILE A 233 37.17 -14.31 31.85
N GLY A 234 37.01 -14.44 33.16
CA GLY A 234 37.05 -13.30 34.06
C GLY A 234 38.44 -12.66 34.02
N LYS A 235 38.52 -11.33 34.01
CA LYS A 235 39.74 -10.67 34.45
C LYS A 235 39.83 -10.91 35.95
N ASP A 236 40.76 -11.75 36.37
CA ASP A 236 41.16 -11.85 37.77
C ASP A 236 41.56 -10.44 38.24
N VAL A 237 40.92 -9.98 39.30
CA VAL A 237 41.28 -8.74 40.03
C VAL A 237 42.42 -9.06 40.97
#